data_AF-X1G1Y4-F1
#
_entry.id   AF-X1G1Y4-F1
#
_cell.length_a   1.000
_cell.length_b   1.000
_cell.length_c   1.000
_cell.angle_alpha   90.00
_cell.angle_beta   90.00
_cell.angle_gamma   90.00
#
_symmetry.space_group_name_H-M   'P 1'
#
loop_
_entity.id
_entity.type
_entity.pdbx_description
1 polymer ?
#
loop_
_entity_poly.entity_id
_entity_poly.type
_entity_poly.pdbx_seq_one_letter_code
_entity_poly.pdbx_strand_id
1 'polypeptide(L)'
;MLHNIPEPVKNRMKYLENIDAKDRVDRTPRMKRLRQIPPETGKFLSILAAGAPNGEFLEIGTSGGYSTMWIALACIERGIKIKTFEILEEKIKLAKETFRESKLRKYVELVAGDARDFL
;
A
#
# COMPACT_ATOMS: atom_id res chain seq x y z
N MET A 1 11.56 12.83 0.34
CA MET A 1 10.51 11.83 0.63
C MET A 1 9.47 12.24 1.70
N LEU A 2 9.65 12.02 3.01
CA LEU A 2 8.53 12.14 4.00
C LEU A 2 8.00 13.56 4.24
N HIS A 3 8.80 14.60 3.99
CA HIS A 3 8.38 16.00 4.08
C HIS A 3 7.65 16.49 2.82
N ASN A 4 7.74 15.74 1.71
CA ASN A 4 7.18 16.08 0.40
C ASN A 4 6.25 14.98 -0.13
N ILE A 5 5.41 14.40 0.73
CA ILE A 5 4.43 13.39 0.29
C ILE A 5 3.45 14.04 -0.68
N PRO A 6 3.26 13.50 -1.91
CA PRO A 6 2.35 14.07 -2.89
C PRO A 6 0.93 14.20 -2.34
N GLU A 7 0.25 15.31 -2.65
CA GLU A 7 -1.12 15.58 -2.18
C GLU A 7 -2.12 14.44 -2.47
N PRO A 8 -2.13 13.82 -3.67
CA PRO A 8 -3.02 12.69 -3.95
C PRO A 8 -2.75 11.47 -3.05
N VAL A 9 -1.50 11.26 -2.65
CA VAL A 9 -1.11 10.17 -1.73
C VAL A 9 -1.62 10.46 -0.32
N LYS A 10 -1.40 11.68 0.21
CA LYS A 10 -1.90 12.08 1.53
C LYS A 10 -3.42 11.96 1.64
N ASN A 11 -4.13 12.45 0.62
CA ASN A 11 -5.59 12.35 0.57
C ASN A 11 -6.07 10.90 0.55
N ARG A 12 -5.40 10.03 -0.20
CA ARG A 12 -5.76 8.61 -0.24
C ARG A 12 -5.40 7.87 1.05
N MET A 13 -4.28 8.19 1.69
CA MET A 13 -3.92 7.66 3.02
C MET A 13 -5.00 8.01 4.05
N LYS A 14 -5.41 9.27 4.13
CA LYS A 14 -6.48 9.72 5.04
C LYS A 14 -7.81 9.04 4.77
N TYR A 15 -8.14 8.82 3.50
CA TYR A 15 -9.34 8.06 3.11
C TYR A 15 -9.32 6.63 3.67
N LEU A 16 -8.21 5.89 3.50
CA LEU A 16 -8.09 4.53 4.01
C LEU A 16 -8.01 4.47 5.55
N GLU A 17 -7.34 5.43 6.18
CA GLU A 17 -7.33 5.60 7.64
C GLU A 17 -8.74 5.76 8.22
N ASN A 18 -9.60 6.54 7.56
CA ASN A 18 -10.99 6.68 7.98
C ASN A 18 -11.81 5.39 7.83
N ILE A 19 -11.53 4.58 6.80
CA ILE A 19 -12.17 3.27 6.64
C ILE A 19 -11.70 2.32 7.74
N ASP A 20 -10.39 2.19 7.92
CA ASP A 20 -9.82 1.29 8.92
C ASP A 20 -10.23 1.67 10.35
N ALA A 21 -10.35 2.98 10.65
CA ALA A 21 -10.89 3.43 11.94
C ALA A 21 -12.33 2.96 12.17
N LYS A 22 -13.19 2.99 11.15
CA LYS A 22 -14.57 2.48 11.22
C LYS A 22 -14.59 0.96 11.38
N ASP A 23 -13.82 0.25 10.55
CA ASP A 23 -13.70 -1.21 10.57
C ASP A 23 -13.32 -1.77 11.96
N ARG A 24 -12.58 -0.98 12.77
CA ARG A 24 -12.12 -1.38 14.11
C ARG A 24 -13.21 -1.30 15.17
N VAL A 25 -14.16 -0.38 15.03
CA VAL A 25 -15.18 -0.11 16.05
C VAL A 25 -16.56 -0.64 15.67
N ASP A 26 -16.78 -0.95 14.40
CA ASP A 26 -18.04 -1.45 13.89
C ASP A 26 -18.08 -3.00 13.80
N ARG A 27 -19.16 -3.50 13.19
CA ARG A 27 -19.39 -4.93 12.95
C ARG A 27 -18.92 -5.40 11.58
N THR A 28 -17.99 -4.68 10.93
CA THR A 28 -17.44 -5.08 9.63
C THR A 28 -16.83 -6.48 9.75
N PRO A 29 -17.21 -7.44 8.89
CA PRO A 29 -16.69 -8.80 8.93
C PRO A 29 -15.16 -8.83 8.84
N ARG A 30 -14.52 -9.70 9.62
CA ARG A 30 -13.05 -9.76 9.75
C ARG A 30 -12.31 -9.78 8.41
N MET A 31 -12.82 -10.51 7.42
CA MET A 31 -12.18 -10.62 6.09
C MET A 31 -12.30 -9.35 5.24
N LYS A 32 -13.30 -8.51 5.51
CA LYS A 32 -13.51 -7.22 4.82
C LYS A 32 -12.68 -6.09 5.43
N ARG A 33 -12.29 -6.20 6.70
CA ARG A 33 -11.49 -5.18 7.39
C ARG A 33 -10.15 -4.93 6.70
N LEU A 34 -9.73 -3.67 6.60
CA LEU A 34 -8.44 -3.30 6.03
C LEU A 34 -7.26 -3.73 6.89
N ARG A 35 -7.40 -3.61 8.22
CA ARG A 35 -6.37 -3.97 9.23
C ARG A 35 -5.02 -3.36 8.91
N GLN A 36 -5.02 -2.11 8.47
CA GLN A 36 -3.79 -1.46 8.02
C GLN A 36 -2.83 -1.20 9.20
N ILE A 37 -1.56 -1.05 8.85
CA ILE A 37 -0.54 -0.58 9.80
C ILE A 37 -0.82 0.88 10.22
N PRO A 38 -0.42 1.29 11.44
CA PRO A 38 -0.45 2.69 11.81
C PRO A 38 0.44 3.57 10.90
N PRO A 39 0.16 4.88 10.76
CA PRO A 39 0.96 5.79 9.96
C PRO A 39 2.44 5.82 10.35
N GLU A 40 2.75 5.66 11.65
CA GLU A 40 4.11 5.64 12.19
C GLU A 40 4.91 4.44 11.65
N THR A 41 4.28 3.27 11.57
CA THR A 41 4.86 2.09 10.95
C THR A 41 5.07 2.31 9.45
N GLY A 42 4.13 2.97 8.77
CA GLY A 42 4.29 3.34 7.36
C GLY A 42 5.49 4.25 7.10
N LYS A 43 5.67 5.29 7.92
CA LYS A 43 6.86 6.16 7.88
C LYS A 43 8.13 5.37 8.09
N PHE A 44 8.15 4.47 9.07
CA PHE A 44 9.29 3.59 9.34
C PHE A 44 9.64 2.70 8.14
N LEU A 45 8.64 2.04 7.52
CA LEU A 45 8.84 1.23 6.31
C LEU A 45 9.40 2.07 5.15
N SER A 46 8.94 3.31 5.00
CA SER A 46 9.44 4.19 3.95
C SER A 46 10.93 4.52 4.15
N ILE A 47 11.34 4.79 5.39
CA ILE A 47 12.75 5.07 5.73
C ILE A 47 13.61 3.83 5.46
N LEU A 48 13.17 2.65 5.90
CA LEU A 48 13.87 1.39 5.64
C LEU A 48 13.99 1.12 4.14
N ALA A 49 12.90 1.29 3.38
CA ALA A 49 12.88 1.12 1.94
C ALA A 49 13.81 2.11 1.21
N ALA A 50 13.89 3.35 1.68
CA ALA A 50 14.82 4.34 1.10
C ALA A 50 16.29 3.94 1.31
N GLY A 51 16.63 3.33 2.45
CA GLY A 51 17.99 2.89 2.78
C GLY A 51 18.32 1.45 2.40
N ALA A 52 17.37 0.67 1.87
CA ALA A 52 17.60 -0.74 1.55
C ALA A 52 18.59 -0.90 0.38
N PRO A 53 19.36 -2.01 0.32
CA PRO A 53 20.23 -2.33 -0.81
C PRO A 53 19.50 -2.32 -2.16
N ASN A 54 20.28 -2.31 -3.25
CA ASN A 54 19.72 -2.48 -4.60
C ASN A 54 19.07 -3.85 -4.74
N GLY A 55 17.90 -3.90 -5.35
CA GLY A 55 17.09 -5.10 -5.49
C GLY A 55 15.63 -4.77 -5.76
N GLU A 56 14.83 -5.81 -5.91
CA GLU A 56 13.39 -5.70 -6.13
C GLU A 56 12.64 -5.59 -4.79
N PHE A 57 11.53 -4.85 -4.78
CA PHE A 57 10.63 -4.78 -3.63
C PHE A 57 9.40 -5.64 -3.87
N LEU A 58 9.11 -6.48 -2.88
CA LEU A 58 8.00 -7.42 -2.87
C LEU A 58 7.14 -7.22 -1.62
N GLU A 59 5.82 -7.20 -1.79
CA GLU A 59 4.85 -7.20 -0.69
C GLU A 59 3.83 -8.33 -0.90
N ILE A 60 3.62 -9.16 0.13
CA ILE A 60 2.58 -10.20 0.14
C ILE A 60 1.45 -9.72 1.05
N GLY A 61 0.28 -9.48 0.46
CA GLY A 61 -0.89 -8.92 1.14
C GLY A 61 -1.00 -7.41 0.97
N THR A 62 -1.45 -6.95 -0.21
CA THR A 62 -1.67 -5.53 -0.50
C THR A 62 -2.78 -4.90 0.36
N SER A 63 -3.81 -5.67 0.72
CA SER A 63 -5.06 -5.17 1.28
C SER A 63 -5.61 -4.00 0.45
N GLY A 64 -5.99 -2.88 1.07
CA GLY A 64 -6.40 -1.66 0.37
C GLY A 64 -5.25 -0.81 -0.23
N GLY A 65 -3.99 -1.23 -0.07
CA GLY A 65 -2.80 -0.57 -0.62
C GLY A 65 -2.13 0.46 0.31
N TYR A 66 -2.48 0.52 1.59
CA TYR A 66 -1.97 1.55 2.51
C TYR A 66 -0.46 1.44 2.75
N SER A 67 0.05 0.27 3.12
CA SER A 67 1.49 0.02 3.28
C SER A 67 2.25 0.18 1.96
N THR A 68 1.66 -0.27 0.85
CA THR A 68 2.24 -0.13 -0.48
C THR A 68 2.47 1.33 -0.84
N MET A 69 1.55 2.25 -0.49
CA MET A 69 1.75 3.69 -0.74
C MET A 69 2.95 4.24 0.02
N TRP A 70 3.17 3.81 1.26
CA TRP A 70 4.35 4.20 2.04
C TRP A 70 5.64 3.72 1.39
N ILE A 71 5.71 2.43 1.02
CA ILE A 71 6.90 1.88 0.34
C ILE A 71 7.11 2.55 -1.03
N ALA A 72 6.03 2.84 -1.75
CA ALA A 72 6.09 3.50 -3.05
C ALA A 72 6.70 4.91 -2.99
N LEU A 73 6.67 5.59 -1.84
CA LEU A 73 7.39 6.86 -1.68
C LEU A 73 8.90 6.67 -1.85
N ALA A 74 9.46 5.58 -1.33
CA ALA A 74 10.87 5.25 -1.53
C ALA A 74 11.13 4.77 -2.98
N CYS A 75 10.19 4.04 -3.58
CA CYS A 75 10.28 3.62 -4.98
C CYS A 75 10.35 4.81 -5.94
N ILE A 76 9.61 5.90 -5.67
CA ILE A 76 9.65 7.13 -6.47
C ILE A 76 11.06 7.72 -6.49
N GLU A 77 11.67 7.89 -5.32
CA GLU A 77 13.02 8.48 -5.16
C GLU A 77 14.08 7.58 -5.82
N ARG A 78 13.90 6.26 -5.72
CA ARG A 78 14.82 5.25 -6.29
C ARG A 78 14.59 4.97 -7.77
N GLY A 79 13.50 5.46 -8.37
CA GLY A 79 13.14 5.17 -9.76
C GLY A 79 12.79 3.70 -10.03
N ILE A 80 12.37 2.93 -9.01
CA ILE A 80 12.01 1.51 -9.12
C ILE A 80 10.51 1.29 -8.90
N LYS A 81 10.05 0.04 -9.02
CA LYS A 81 8.67 -0.36 -8.67
C LYS A 81 8.66 -1.31 -7.48
N ILE A 82 7.55 -1.31 -6.75
CA ILE A 82 7.19 -2.38 -5.84
C ILE A 82 6.20 -3.33 -6.52
N LYS A 83 6.44 -4.64 -6.41
CA LYS A 83 5.49 -5.68 -6.78
C LYS A 83 4.71 -6.11 -5.54
N THR A 84 3.38 -6.07 -5.59
CA THR A 84 2.51 -6.40 -4.46
C THR A 84 1.43 -7.40 -4.87
N PHE A 85 1.08 -8.30 -3.96
CA PHE A 85 0.13 -9.39 -4.21
C PHE A 85 -1.09 -9.29 -3.29
N GLU A 86 -2.28 -9.47 -3.84
CA GLU A 86 -3.52 -9.61 -3.07
C GLU A 86 -4.42 -10.68 -3.70
N ILE A 87 -5.05 -11.47 -2.83
CA ILE A 87 -5.87 -12.63 -3.22
C ILE A 87 -7.37 -12.31 -3.15
N LEU A 88 -7.77 -11.36 -2.32
CA LEU A 88 -9.18 -11.02 -2.12
C LEU A 88 -9.66 -10.00 -3.16
N GLU A 89 -10.58 -10.42 -4.03
CA GLU A 89 -11.09 -9.61 -5.16
C GLU A 89 -11.63 -8.22 -4.73
N GLU A 90 -12.34 -8.14 -3.61
CA GLU A 90 -12.82 -6.84 -3.08
C GLU A 90 -11.66 -5.90 -2.73
N LYS A 91 -10.57 -6.44 -2.18
CA LYS A 91 -9.38 -5.67 -1.80
C LYS A 91 -8.51 -5.33 -3.02
N ILE A 92 -8.41 -6.24 -3.99
CA ILE A 92 -7.78 -5.95 -5.30
C ILE A 92 -8.44 -4.73 -5.95
N LYS A 93 -9.78 -4.67 -5.97
CA LYS A 93 -10.52 -3.52 -6.52
C LYS A 93 -10.17 -2.23 -5.78
N LEU A 94 -10.17 -2.26 -4.44
CA LEU A 94 -9.82 -1.10 -3.63
C LEU A 94 -8.37 -0.66 -3.83
N ALA A 95 -7.42 -1.60 -3.92
CA ALA A 95 -6.01 -1.32 -4.18
C ALA A 95 -5.80 -0.70 -5.56
N LYS A 96 -6.47 -1.23 -6.60
CA LYS A 96 -6.45 -0.63 -7.96
C LYS A 96 -6.94 0.82 -7.94
N GLU A 97 -8.03 1.09 -7.23
CA GLU A 97 -8.53 2.45 -7.04
C GLU A 97 -7.52 3.30 -6.25
N THR A 98 -6.97 2.79 -5.15
CA THR A 98 -5.96 3.47 -4.33
C THR A 98 -4.77 3.91 -5.17
N PHE A 99 -4.19 3.03 -6.00
CA PHE A 99 -3.04 3.38 -6.84
C PHE A 99 -3.39 4.32 -7.98
N ARG A 100 -4.63 4.29 -8.48
CA ARG A 100 -5.14 5.25 -9.45
C ARG A 100 -5.25 6.65 -8.84
N GLU A 101 -5.98 6.80 -7.74
CA GLU A 101 -6.27 8.10 -7.12
C GLU A 101 -5.00 8.73 -6.52
N SER A 102 -4.10 7.93 -5.98
CA SER A 102 -2.79 8.39 -5.46
C SER A 102 -1.75 8.67 -6.55
N LYS A 103 -2.07 8.41 -7.83
CA LYS A 103 -1.17 8.53 -8.98
C LYS A 103 0.09 7.66 -8.91
N LEU A 104 0.02 6.53 -8.18
CA LEU A 104 1.15 5.63 -7.96
C LEU A 104 1.23 4.44 -8.92
N ARG A 105 0.30 4.29 -9.88
CA ARG A 105 0.30 3.18 -10.87
C ARG A 105 1.62 2.99 -11.62
N LYS A 106 2.43 4.05 -11.79
CA LYS A 106 3.76 3.94 -12.41
C LYS A 106 4.79 3.19 -11.54
N TYR A 107 4.62 3.24 -10.22
CA TYR A 107 5.57 2.75 -9.22
C TYR A 107 5.10 1.47 -8.51
N VAL A 108 3.90 0.99 -8.84
CA VAL A 108 3.30 -0.20 -8.22
C VAL A 108 2.85 -1.17 -9.30
N GLU A 109 3.31 -2.41 -9.17
CA GLU A 109 2.81 -3.56 -9.91
C GLU A 109 1.94 -4.40 -8.97
N LEU A 110 0.63 -4.33 -9.14
CA LEU A 110 -0.33 -5.14 -8.37
C LEU A 110 -0.64 -6.43 -9.12
N VAL A 111 -0.33 -7.56 -8.51
CA VAL A 111 -0.68 -8.90 -8.98
C VAL A 111 -1.90 -9.39 -8.21
N ALA A 112 -2.97 -9.71 -8.92
CA ALA A 112 -4.17 -10.32 -8.37
C ALA A 112 -4.03 -11.84 -8.43
N GLY A 113 -3.95 -12.49 -7.27
CA GLY A 113 -3.75 -13.94 -7.19
C GLY A 113 -3.03 -14.36 -5.93
N ASP A 114 -2.84 -15.66 -5.79
CA ASP A 114 -2.04 -16.23 -4.71
C ASP A 114 -0.55 -16.00 -5.01
N ALA A 115 0.18 -15.40 -4.08
CA ALA A 115 1.61 -15.13 -4.26
C ALA A 115 2.44 -16.41 -4.47
N ARG A 116 1.96 -17.58 -3.99
CA ARG A 116 2.63 -18.87 -4.13
C ARG A 116 2.72 -19.36 -5.58
N ASP A 117 1.87 -18.84 -6.47
CA ASP A 117 1.92 -19.19 -7.88
C ASP A 117 3.01 -18.43 -8.65
N PHE A 118 3.73 -17.50 -8.00
CA PHE A 118 4.69 -16.57 -8.61
C PHE A 118 6.06 -16.52 -7.92
N LEU A 119 6.25 -17.24 -6.81
CA LEU A 119 7.46 -17.25 -5.97
C LEU A 119 8.03 -18.67 -5.86
#